data_AF-A0A2V8ZDU0-F1
#
_entry.id   AF-A0A2V8ZDU0-F1
#
_cell.length_a   1.000
_cell.length_b   1.000
_cell.length_c   1.000
_cell.angle_alpha   90.00
_cell.angle_beta   90.00
_cell.angle_gamma   90.00
#
_symmetry.space_group_name_H-M   'P 1'
#
loop_
_entity.id
_entity.type
_entity.pdbx_description
1 polymer ?
#
loop_
_entity_poly.entity_id
_entity_poly.type
_entity_poly.pdbx_seq_one_letter_code
_entity_poly.pdbx_strand_id
1 'polypeptide(L)'
;MGRVRVTFWPVVGIVGFIVFVLCGLGLAVVAVIFVGGAPHAFPPSPGIAAILFLLALLFVALGGVLLRRSIRALSAMRQSGSQQQVRTSLYVVAGAALLVVVGAIVFPWVYKPWRPAKGSVQHADYMVEPTLRSACAPDAHRIFYRDRLVTKVARETTFSPRNPARLLYTVACANDGSESGVFYFDGARGAPVQVNPLGMDEPGDWFDSFWSPDDKFVVVPAYGHATLVNLQTGQRSDFLSDMFSTKDDLFSGVQFRGWSPDGKKLAVVISSTSMREDRSLFRESDLVSIDPTTLKDSYVATMRKSDSWNAGEFTWIAKDGTYDLAVDSSLQNGPTVYRKAR
;
A
#
# COMPACT_ATOMS: atom_id res chain seq x y z
N MET A 1 57.77 35.37 -25.45
CA MET A 1 56.60 34.70 -24.85
C MET A 1 55.55 34.46 -25.94
N GLY A 2 55.31 33.23 -26.42
CA GLY A 2 54.35 33.07 -27.53
C GLY A 2 54.12 31.68 -28.16
N ARG A 3 54.55 30.56 -27.56
CA ARG A 3 54.40 29.21 -28.17
C ARG A 3 53.62 28.16 -27.36
N VAL A 4 53.12 28.50 -26.18
CA VAL A 4 52.46 27.52 -25.27
C VAL A 4 50.95 27.38 -25.53
N ARG A 5 50.33 28.27 -26.32
CA ARG A 5 48.85 28.30 -26.48
C ARG A 5 48.25 27.32 -27.50
N VAL A 6 49.05 26.72 -28.39
CA VAL A 6 48.50 25.95 -29.53
C VAL A 6 48.39 24.45 -29.25
N THR A 7 49.09 23.93 -28.24
CA THR A 7 49.23 22.48 -28.00
C THR A 7 48.15 21.84 -27.13
N PHE A 8 47.40 22.63 -26.35
CA PHE A 8 46.44 22.12 -25.36
C PHE A 8 45.00 21.92 -25.90
N TRP A 9 44.64 22.71 -26.91
CA TRP A 9 43.27 22.78 -27.44
C TRP A 9 42.69 21.49 -28.06
N PRO A 10 43.43 20.69 -28.85
CA PRO A 10 42.87 19.50 -29.49
C PRO A 10 42.57 18.39 -28.49
N VAL A 11 43.46 18.21 -27.50
CA VAL A 11 43.30 17.22 -26.42
C VAL A 11 42.11 17.60 -25.53
N VAL A 12 42.01 18.88 -25.15
CA VAL A 12 40.83 19.39 -24.41
C VAL A 12 39.54 19.20 -25.20
N GLY A 13 39.56 19.39 -26.52
CA GLY A 13 38.37 19.16 -27.35
C GLY A 13 37.96 17.69 -27.48
N ILE A 14 38.91 16.75 -27.47
CA ILE A 14 38.62 15.29 -27.48
C ILE A 14 38.11 14.83 -26.11
N VAL A 15 38.76 15.26 -25.03
CA VAL A 15 38.28 14.97 -23.66
C VAL A 15 36.91 15.58 -23.45
N GLY A 16 36.71 16.82 -23.91
CA GLY A 16 35.39 17.47 -23.94
C GLY A 16 34.36 16.64 -24.70
N PHE A 17 34.66 16.21 -25.93
CA PHE A 17 33.77 15.34 -26.71
C PHE A 17 33.32 14.10 -25.93
N ILE A 18 34.26 13.40 -25.30
CA ILE A 18 33.98 12.17 -24.55
C ILE A 18 33.06 12.46 -23.35
N VAL A 19 33.34 13.51 -22.59
CA VAL A 19 32.48 13.95 -21.47
C VAL A 19 31.09 14.31 -21.98
N PHE A 20 30.99 15.06 -23.08
CA PHE A 20 29.71 15.45 -23.68
C PHE A 20 28.89 14.23 -24.14
N VAL A 21 29.53 13.24 -24.77
CA VAL A 21 28.85 12.00 -25.19
C VAL A 21 28.40 11.18 -23.99
N LEU A 22 29.22 11.05 -22.95
CA LEU A 22 28.85 10.31 -21.73
C LEU A 22 27.70 10.99 -20.98
N CYS A 23 27.72 12.32 -20.87
CA CYS A 23 26.60 13.08 -20.31
C CYS A 23 25.32 12.90 -21.13
N GLY A 24 25.43 12.92 -22.47
CA GLY A 24 24.28 12.70 -23.36
C GLY A 24 23.70 11.29 -23.21
N LEU A 25 24.56 10.26 -23.17
CA LEU A 25 24.14 8.87 -22.97
C LEU A 25 23.48 8.67 -21.59
N GLY A 26 24.04 9.27 -20.54
CA GLY A 26 23.45 9.28 -19.20
C GLY A 26 22.05 9.92 -19.20
N LEU A 27 21.88 11.08 -19.82
CA LEU A 27 20.59 11.77 -19.92
C LEU A 27 19.56 10.97 -20.72
N ALA A 28 19.96 10.31 -21.80
CA ALA A 28 19.07 9.45 -22.59
C ALA A 28 18.57 8.25 -21.78
N VAL A 29 19.42 7.64 -20.96
CA VAL A 29 19.03 6.56 -20.03
C VAL A 29 18.05 7.07 -18.98
N VAL A 30 18.30 8.24 -18.39
CA VAL A 30 17.36 8.86 -17.42
C VAL A 30 16.02 9.19 -18.10
N ALA A 31 16.03 9.65 -19.35
CA ALA A 31 14.81 9.90 -20.12
C ALA A 31 13.96 8.63 -20.28
N VAL A 32 14.57 7.50 -20.64
CA VAL A 32 13.88 6.19 -20.75
C VAL A 32 13.29 5.76 -19.41
N ILE A 33 13.98 6.01 -18.30
CA ILE A 33 13.47 5.74 -16.94
C ILE A 33 12.23 6.60 -16.62
N PHE A 34 12.19 7.86 -17.04
CA PHE A 34 11.01 8.72 -16.86
C PHE A 34 9.83 8.36 -17.76
N VAL A 35 10.07 7.76 -18.94
CA VAL A 35 9.00 7.20 -19.80
C VAL A 35 8.42 5.93 -19.19
N GLY A 36 9.27 5.04 -18.68
CA GLY A 36 8.84 3.78 -18.04
C GLY A 36 8.27 3.96 -16.64
N GLY A 37 8.60 5.07 -15.97
CA GLY A 37 8.32 5.28 -14.55
C GLY A 37 9.30 4.50 -13.68
N ALA A 38 10.08 5.21 -12.85
CA ALA A 38 10.80 4.55 -11.76
C ALA A 38 9.82 4.39 -10.59
N PRO A 39 9.43 3.16 -10.19
CA PRO A 39 8.32 2.93 -9.25
C PRO A 39 8.54 3.53 -7.84
N HIS A 40 9.73 4.09 -7.55
CA HIS A 40 10.08 4.59 -6.22
C HIS A 40 10.68 6.01 -6.20
N ALA A 41 10.83 6.69 -7.34
CA ALA A 41 11.51 8.00 -7.37
C ALA A 41 10.70 9.10 -8.06
N PHE A 42 10.03 8.83 -9.18
CA PHE A 42 9.32 9.86 -9.94
C PHE A 42 8.08 9.29 -10.65
N PRO A 43 6.95 10.01 -10.64
CA PRO A 43 5.82 9.67 -11.48
C PRO A 43 6.23 9.73 -12.97
N PRO A 44 5.74 8.82 -13.82
CA PRO A 44 6.05 8.83 -15.24
C PRO A 44 5.63 10.18 -15.85
N SER A 45 6.59 10.87 -16.46
CA SER A 45 6.37 12.20 -17.06
C SER A 45 6.97 12.24 -18.46
N PRO A 46 6.14 12.05 -19.50
CA PRO A 46 6.58 12.09 -20.90
C PRO A 46 7.24 13.42 -21.27
N GLY A 47 6.79 14.52 -20.66
CA GLY A 47 7.35 15.86 -20.87
C GLY A 47 8.78 15.98 -20.36
N ILE A 48 9.06 15.48 -19.14
CA ILE A 48 10.42 15.50 -18.59
C ILE A 48 11.34 14.57 -19.39
N ALA A 49 10.85 13.40 -19.79
CA ALA A 49 11.61 12.50 -20.64
C ALA A 49 11.98 13.13 -22.00
N ALA A 50 11.05 13.82 -22.65
CA ALA A 50 11.30 14.51 -23.91
C ALA A 50 12.38 15.61 -23.75
N ILE A 51 12.33 16.39 -22.66
CA ILE A 51 13.34 17.41 -22.35
C ILE A 51 14.72 16.77 -22.14
N LEU A 52 14.80 15.68 -21.36
CA LEU A 52 16.05 14.95 -21.12
C LEU A 52 16.62 14.35 -22.41
N PHE A 53 15.76 13.86 -23.30
CA PHE A 53 16.17 13.33 -24.60
C PHE A 53 16.68 14.43 -25.55
N LEU A 54 16.02 15.59 -25.57
CA LEU A 54 16.50 16.76 -26.33
C LEU A 54 17.85 17.27 -25.80
N LEU A 55 18.03 17.29 -24.49
CA LEU A 55 19.33 17.61 -23.88
C LEU A 55 20.38 16.57 -24.28
N ALA A 56 20.06 15.27 -24.22
CA ALA A 56 20.98 14.22 -24.65
C ALA A 56 21.47 14.42 -26.09
N LEU A 57 20.55 14.73 -27.02
CA LEU A 57 20.88 15.03 -28.41
C LEU A 57 21.75 16.29 -28.56
N LEU A 58 21.47 17.35 -27.80
CA LEU A 58 22.28 18.57 -27.77
C LEU A 58 23.71 18.29 -27.30
N PHE A 59 23.87 17.47 -26.25
CA PHE A 59 25.18 17.06 -25.73
C PHE A 59 25.98 16.28 -26.79
N VAL A 60 25.35 15.34 -27.50
CA VAL A 60 25.99 14.61 -28.60
C VAL A 60 26.38 15.53 -29.76
N ALA A 61 25.50 16.48 -30.14
CA ALA A 61 25.77 17.44 -31.21
C ALA A 61 26.93 18.38 -30.88
N LEU A 62 26.96 18.95 -29.66
CA LEU A 62 28.05 19.80 -29.17
C LEU A 62 29.37 19.03 -29.11
N GLY A 63 29.32 17.78 -28.63
CA GLY A 63 30.45 16.87 -28.68
C GLY A 63 30.97 16.68 -30.11
N GLY A 64 30.10 16.37 -31.07
CA GLY A 64 30.50 16.17 -32.47
C GLY A 64 31.17 17.40 -33.09
N VAL A 65 30.74 18.61 -32.71
CA VAL A 65 31.38 19.87 -33.12
C VAL A 65 32.78 20.02 -32.53
N LEU A 66 32.95 19.70 -31.25
CA LEU A 66 34.27 19.71 -30.59
C LEU A 66 35.22 18.70 -31.23
N LEU A 67 34.75 17.48 -31.49
CA LEU A 67 35.52 16.43 -32.15
C LEU A 67 35.95 16.87 -33.56
N ARG A 68 35.03 17.41 -34.37
CA ARG A 68 35.37 17.94 -35.71
C ARG A 68 36.44 19.02 -35.65
N ARG A 69 36.37 19.92 -34.67
CA ARG A 69 37.40 20.98 -34.49
C ARG A 69 38.75 20.38 -34.07
N SER A 70 38.75 19.42 -33.14
CA SER A 70 39.96 18.73 -32.71
C SER A 70 40.62 17.91 -33.81
N ILE A 71 39.84 17.20 -34.64
CA ILE A 71 40.36 16.42 -35.77
C ILE A 71 41.03 17.34 -36.79
N ARG A 72 40.42 18.50 -37.13
CA ARG A 72 41.04 19.47 -38.04
C ARG A 72 42.35 20.04 -37.50
N ALA A 73 42.42 20.28 -36.18
CA ALA A 73 43.64 20.75 -35.53
C ALA A 73 44.74 19.66 -35.50
N LEU A 74 44.36 18.40 -35.27
CA LEU A 74 45.28 17.26 -35.30
C LEU A 74 45.78 16.95 -36.71
N SER A 75 44.93 17.06 -37.74
CA SER A 75 45.36 16.88 -39.13
C SER A 75 46.37 17.94 -39.56
N ALA A 76 46.20 19.19 -39.10
CA ALA A 76 47.16 20.27 -39.34
C ALA A 76 48.50 20.04 -38.63
N MET A 77 48.48 19.49 -37.40
CA MET A 77 49.72 19.15 -36.67
C MET A 77 50.44 17.92 -37.23
N ARG A 78 49.71 16.94 -37.79
CA ARG A 78 50.30 15.74 -38.39
C ARG A 78 51.15 16.05 -39.63
N GLN A 79 50.83 17.13 -40.34
CA GLN A 79 51.67 17.64 -41.44
C GLN A 79 52.96 18.33 -40.95
N SER A 80 53.06 18.70 -39.67
CA SER A 80 54.21 19.43 -39.10
C SER A 80 55.30 18.56 -38.45
N GLY A 81 55.25 17.23 -38.59
CA GLY A 81 56.37 16.34 -38.26
C GLY A 81 56.59 16.00 -36.77
N SER A 82 55.60 16.18 -35.90
CA SER A 82 55.72 15.89 -34.46
C SER A 82 55.17 14.50 -34.09
N GLN A 83 56.01 13.45 -34.18
CA GLN A 83 55.61 12.07 -33.84
C GLN A 83 55.29 11.87 -32.34
N GLN A 84 55.91 12.65 -31.45
CA GLN A 84 55.77 12.47 -30.01
C GLN A 84 54.38 12.92 -29.51
N GLN A 85 53.79 13.94 -30.13
CA GLN A 85 52.44 14.44 -29.80
C GLN A 85 51.32 13.48 -30.22
N VAL A 86 51.51 12.71 -31.29
CA VAL A 86 50.52 11.71 -31.73
C VAL A 86 50.40 10.57 -30.70
N ARG A 87 51.52 10.15 -30.10
CA ARG A 87 51.53 9.11 -29.07
C ARG A 87 50.80 9.55 -27.80
N THR A 88 51.02 10.78 -27.33
CA THR A 88 50.35 11.30 -26.12
C THR A 88 48.83 11.39 -26.29
N SER A 89 48.35 11.80 -27.47
CA SER A 89 46.91 11.85 -27.76
C SER A 89 46.27 10.46 -27.82
N LEU A 90 47.01 9.44 -28.28
CA LEU A 90 46.56 8.05 -28.30
C LEU A 90 46.41 7.47 -26.89
N TYR A 91 47.33 7.77 -25.98
CA TYR A 91 47.23 7.35 -24.58
C TYR A 91 46.02 7.96 -23.86
N VAL A 92 45.69 9.23 -24.13
CA VAL A 92 44.51 9.89 -23.56
C VAL A 92 43.22 9.27 -24.07
N VAL A 93 43.14 8.94 -25.37
CA VAL A 93 41.98 8.26 -25.96
C VAL A 93 41.82 6.84 -25.39
N ALA A 94 42.92 6.10 -25.23
CA ALA A 94 42.90 4.77 -24.63
C ALA A 94 42.46 4.82 -23.15
N GLY A 95 42.96 5.78 -22.37
CA GLY A 95 42.55 5.97 -20.98
C GLY A 95 41.07 6.34 -20.83
N ALA A 96 40.56 7.18 -21.72
CA ALA A 96 39.15 7.55 -21.73
C ALA A 96 38.23 6.39 -22.16
N ALA A 97 38.64 5.60 -23.17
CA ALA A 97 37.92 4.39 -23.57
C ALA A 97 37.83 3.37 -22.42
N LEU A 98 38.90 3.23 -21.63
CA LEU A 98 38.91 2.35 -20.47
C LEU A 98 37.89 2.78 -19.41
N LEU A 99 37.76 4.08 -19.14
CA LEU A 99 36.76 4.62 -18.22
C LEU A 99 35.31 4.38 -18.71
N VAL A 100 35.07 4.45 -20.01
CA VAL A 100 33.75 4.11 -20.59
C VAL A 100 33.42 2.63 -20.39
N VAL A 101 34.39 1.75 -20.61
CA VAL A 101 34.20 0.30 -20.41
C VAL A 101 33.97 -0.03 -18.93
N VAL A 102 34.72 0.58 -18.02
CA VAL A 102 34.50 0.41 -16.57
C VAL A 102 33.11 0.93 -16.18
N GLY A 103 32.68 2.08 -16.70
CA GLY A 103 31.34 2.60 -16.49
C GLY A 103 30.25 1.64 -17.00
N ALA A 104 30.42 1.08 -18.21
CA ALA A 104 29.48 0.15 -18.82
C ALA A 104 29.40 -1.22 -18.11
N ILE A 105 30.48 -1.67 -17.45
CA ILE A 105 30.51 -2.93 -16.68
C ILE A 105 29.95 -2.74 -15.26
N VAL A 106 30.25 -1.61 -14.62
CA VAL A 106 29.78 -1.33 -13.24
C VAL A 106 28.28 -0.99 -13.23
N PHE A 107 27.77 -0.33 -14.29
CA PHE A 107 26.39 0.15 -14.33
C PHE A 107 25.33 -0.97 -14.20
N PRO A 108 25.41 -2.12 -14.91
CA PRO A 108 24.47 -3.24 -14.71
C PRO A 108 24.57 -3.89 -13.33
N TRP A 109 25.73 -3.82 -12.68
CA TRP A 109 25.94 -4.38 -11.34
C TRP A 109 25.29 -3.53 -10.24
N VAL A 110 25.27 -2.20 -10.44
CA VAL A 110 24.55 -1.26 -9.58
C VAL A 110 23.04 -1.29 -9.87
N TYR A 111 22.65 -1.54 -11.13
CA TYR A 111 21.27 -1.59 -11.58
C TYR A 111 20.76 -3.04 -11.64
N LYS A 112 20.56 -3.67 -10.47
CA LYS A 112 19.87 -4.97 -10.41
C LYS A 112 18.43 -4.81 -10.96
N PRO A 113 18.01 -5.58 -11.97
CA PRO A 113 16.61 -5.60 -12.38
C PRO A 113 15.74 -5.97 -11.19
N TRP A 114 14.59 -5.32 -11.08
CA TRP A 114 13.66 -5.47 -9.96
C TRP A 114 13.36 -6.96 -9.74
N ARG A 115 13.67 -7.43 -8.53
CA ARG A 115 13.21 -8.71 -8.02
C ARG A 115 12.43 -8.40 -6.75
N PRO A 116 11.28 -9.06 -6.52
CA PRO A 116 10.54 -8.91 -5.28
C PRO A 116 11.47 -9.12 -4.09
N ALA A 117 11.25 -8.37 -3.00
CA ALA A 117 12.03 -8.57 -1.78
C ALA A 117 11.95 -10.04 -1.33
N LYS A 118 13.01 -10.57 -0.71
CA LYS A 118 12.96 -11.95 -0.19
C LYS A 118 11.83 -12.05 0.85
N GLY A 119 10.93 -13.02 0.66
CA GLY A 119 9.74 -13.20 1.50
C GLY A 119 8.50 -12.44 1.02
N SER A 120 8.54 -11.84 -0.18
CA SER A 120 7.35 -11.23 -0.78
C SER A 120 6.33 -12.30 -1.19
N VAL A 121 5.05 -11.97 -1.03
CA VAL A 121 3.91 -12.82 -1.38
C VAL A 121 3.11 -12.12 -2.48
N GLN A 122 2.84 -12.82 -3.57
CA GLN A 122 1.96 -12.36 -4.62
C GLN A 122 0.52 -12.81 -4.32
N HIS A 123 -0.43 -11.89 -4.36
CA HIS A 123 -1.86 -12.18 -4.26
C HIS A 123 -2.61 -11.50 -5.40
N ALA A 124 -2.97 -12.26 -6.43
CA ALA A 124 -3.53 -11.72 -7.68
C ALA A 124 -2.65 -10.59 -8.27
N ASP A 125 -3.18 -9.37 -8.39
CA ASP A 125 -2.47 -8.19 -8.88
C ASP A 125 -1.66 -7.46 -7.77
N TYR A 126 -1.71 -7.96 -6.53
CA TYR A 126 -0.99 -7.39 -5.40
C TYR A 126 0.34 -8.07 -5.14
N MET A 127 1.33 -7.27 -4.75
CA MET A 127 2.58 -7.74 -4.15
C MET A 127 2.65 -7.22 -2.71
N VAL A 128 2.75 -8.13 -1.74
CA VAL A 128 2.98 -7.80 -0.33
C VAL A 128 4.44 -8.11 -0.01
N GLU A 129 5.21 -7.09 0.32
CA GLU A 129 6.64 -7.22 0.60
C GLU A 129 6.93 -6.93 2.08
N PRO A 130 7.75 -7.75 2.76
CA PRO A 130 8.19 -7.44 4.11
C PRO A 130 9.04 -6.16 4.13
N THR A 131 8.79 -5.28 5.11
CA THR A 131 9.57 -4.04 5.25
C THR A 131 10.86 -4.36 6.01
N LEU A 132 12.02 -4.07 5.41
CA LEU A 132 13.31 -4.40 6.02
C LEU A 132 13.63 -3.59 7.28
N ARG A 133 13.02 -2.41 7.46
CA ARG A 133 13.13 -1.55 8.65
C ARG A 133 11.94 -0.59 8.73
N SER A 134 10.96 -0.88 9.57
CA SER A 134 9.98 0.11 10.03
C SER A 134 10.29 0.43 11.49
N ALA A 135 10.52 1.71 11.80
CA ALA A 135 10.83 2.12 13.17
C ALA A 135 9.62 2.04 14.12
N CYS A 136 8.40 1.86 13.59
CA CYS A 136 7.16 1.86 14.38
C CYS A 136 6.49 0.49 14.51
N ALA A 137 6.66 -0.38 13.52
CA ALA A 137 5.97 -1.67 13.47
C ALA A 137 6.95 -2.67 12.82
N PRO A 138 7.67 -3.48 13.62
CA PRO A 138 8.69 -4.39 13.11
C PRO A 138 8.13 -5.46 12.17
N ASP A 139 6.82 -5.66 12.20
CA ASP A 139 6.03 -6.56 11.35
C ASP A 139 5.33 -5.83 10.19
N ALA A 140 5.64 -4.56 9.90
CA ALA A 140 5.00 -3.87 8.79
C ALA A 140 5.44 -4.39 7.41
N HIS A 141 4.53 -4.31 6.46
CA HIS A 141 4.67 -4.71 5.07
C HIS A 141 4.32 -3.56 4.12
N ARG A 142 4.93 -3.59 2.95
CA ARG A 142 4.60 -2.73 1.82
C ARG A 142 3.63 -3.46 0.92
N ILE A 143 2.63 -2.76 0.43
CA ILE A 143 1.65 -3.32 -0.50
C ILE A 143 1.75 -2.55 -1.80
N PHE A 144 1.86 -3.29 -2.89
CA PHE A 144 1.80 -2.77 -4.25
C PHE A 144 0.61 -3.38 -4.98
N TYR A 145 -0.04 -2.60 -5.83
CA TYR A 145 -1.06 -3.05 -6.76
C TYR A 145 -0.62 -2.68 -8.17
N ARG A 146 -0.38 -3.68 -9.04
CA ARG A 146 0.16 -3.46 -10.41
C ARG A 146 1.37 -2.52 -10.42
N ASP A 147 2.35 -2.85 -9.59
CA ASP A 147 3.61 -2.10 -9.39
C ASP A 147 3.48 -0.69 -8.80
N ARG A 148 2.25 -0.23 -8.50
CA ARG A 148 2.02 1.02 -7.77
C ARG A 148 1.97 0.78 -6.29
N LEU A 149 2.74 1.56 -5.53
CA LEU A 149 2.73 1.52 -4.08
C LEU A 149 1.36 1.98 -3.55
N VAL A 150 0.70 1.11 -2.80
CA VAL A 150 -0.55 1.38 -2.07
C VAL A 150 -0.23 1.93 -0.68
N THR A 151 0.64 1.24 0.06
CA THR A 151 1.08 1.64 1.41
C THR A 151 2.44 1.06 1.76
N LYS A 152 3.17 1.72 2.65
CA LYS A 152 4.49 1.27 3.15
C LYS A 152 4.44 0.63 4.54
N VAL A 153 3.30 0.73 5.22
CA VAL A 153 3.17 0.52 6.67
C VAL A 153 1.94 -0.32 7.03
N ALA A 154 1.52 -1.21 6.13
CA ALA A 154 0.45 -2.15 6.45
C ALA A 154 0.93 -3.18 7.48
N ARG A 155 0.12 -3.55 8.45
CA ARG A 155 0.40 -4.73 9.29
C ARG A 155 -0.38 -5.93 8.79
N GLU A 156 -1.68 -5.77 8.65
CA GLU A 156 -2.55 -6.85 8.25
C GLU A 156 -3.37 -6.50 7.05
N THR A 157 -3.80 -7.55 6.35
CA THR A 157 -4.49 -7.44 5.08
C THR A 157 -5.52 -8.53 4.95
N THR A 158 -6.71 -8.17 4.49
CA THR A 158 -7.69 -9.13 3.97
C THR A 158 -8.16 -8.66 2.59
N PHE A 159 -8.31 -9.60 1.68
CA PHE A 159 -8.75 -9.34 0.32
C PHE A 159 -10.24 -9.57 0.22
N SER A 160 -10.90 -8.81 -0.65
CA SER A 160 -12.31 -9.07 -0.92
C SER A 160 -12.50 -10.49 -1.47
N PRO A 161 -13.52 -11.24 -0.99
CA PRO A 161 -13.79 -12.59 -1.46
C PRO A 161 -14.31 -12.63 -2.91
N ARG A 162 -14.77 -11.50 -3.46
CA ARG A 162 -15.33 -11.42 -4.83
C ARG A 162 -14.53 -10.56 -5.78
N ASN A 163 -13.76 -9.61 -5.27
CA ASN A 163 -13.04 -8.66 -6.10
C ASN A 163 -11.55 -8.63 -5.71
N PRO A 164 -10.67 -9.31 -6.46
CA PRO A 164 -9.25 -9.36 -6.15
C PRO A 164 -8.53 -8.02 -6.36
N ALA A 165 -9.23 -6.96 -6.78
CA ALA A 165 -8.73 -5.59 -6.82
C ALA A 165 -9.12 -4.78 -5.57
N ARG A 166 -9.75 -5.39 -4.56
CA ARG A 166 -10.14 -4.74 -3.30
C ARG A 166 -9.44 -5.35 -2.11
N LEU A 167 -9.06 -4.48 -1.17
CA LEU A 167 -8.23 -4.82 -0.03
C LEU A 167 -8.63 -3.97 1.17
N LEU A 168 -8.66 -4.58 2.35
CA LEU A 168 -8.63 -3.88 3.63
C LEU A 168 -7.28 -4.12 4.29
N TYR A 169 -6.73 -3.09 4.92
CA TYR A 169 -5.50 -3.24 5.68
C TYR A 169 -5.43 -2.33 6.89
N THR A 170 -4.66 -2.73 7.90
CA THR A 170 -4.40 -1.92 9.10
C THR A 170 -3.08 -1.17 9.01
N VAL A 171 -3.05 0.01 9.61
CA VAL A 171 -1.85 0.80 9.85
C VAL A 171 -1.79 1.14 11.32
N ALA A 172 -0.74 0.69 12.01
CA ALA A 172 -0.57 0.92 13.45
C ALA A 172 0.24 2.18 13.78
N CYS A 173 1.02 2.72 12.83
CA CYS A 173 1.80 3.94 13.00
C CYS A 173 2.40 4.41 11.67
N ALA A 174 2.29 5.71 11.38
CA ALA A 174 3.17 6.37 10.42
C ALA A 174 4.09 7.36 11.17
N ASN A 175 5.40 7.24 10.98
CA ASN A 175 6.44 8.07 11.60
C ASN A 175 6.35 9.57 11.23
N ASP A 176 5.48 9.94 10.30
CA ASP A 176 5.33 11.28 9.72
C ASP A 176 4.07 12.02 10.20
N GLY A 177 3.34 11.45 11.17
CA GLY A 177 2.08 12.01 11.66
C GLY A 177 0.86 11.68 10.80
N SER A 178 0.97 10.73 9.85
CA SER A 178 -0.19 10.20 9.13
C SER A 178 -0.85 8.98 9.80
N GLU A 179 -2.09 8.78 9.39
CA GLU A 179 -3.21 8.06 9.99
C GLU A 179 -2.92 6.62 10.51
N SER A 180 -3.18 6.40 11.80
CA SER A 180 -3.50 5.07 12.35
C SER A 180 -4.91 4.67 11.91
N GLY A 181 -5.16 3.38 11.71
CA GLY A 181 -6.51 2.97 11.38
C GLY A 181 -6.61 1.76 10.47
N VAL A 182 -7.82 1.57 9.96
CA VAL A 182 -8.17 0.59 8.93
C VAL A 182 -8.46 1.34 7.65
N PHE A 183 -7.92 0.83 6.55
CA PHE A 183 -7.99 1.43 5.24
C PHE A 183 -8.61 0.45 4.26
N TYR A 184 -9.42 1.00 3.36
CA TYR A 184 -9.97 0.31 2.21
C TYR A 184 -9.30 0.82 0.95
N PHE A 185 -8.85 -0.09 0.09
CA PHE A 185 -8.32 0.22 -1.22
C PHE A 185 -9.14 -0.47 -2.30
N ASP A 186 -9.48 0.28 -3.35
CA ASP A 186 -10.11 -0.21 -4.57
C ASP A 186 -9.21 0.12 -5.76
N GLY A 187 -8.72 -0.90 -6.46
CA GLY A 187 -7.84 -0.75 -7.61
C GLY A 187 -8.43 0.11 -8.74
N ALA A 188 -9.76 0.23 -8.83
CA ALA A 188 -10.42 1.12 -9.79
C ALA A 188 -10.35 2.61 -9.38
N ARG A 189 -10.34 2.89 -8.08
CA ARG A 189 -10.25 4.25 -7.52
C ARG A 189 -8.80 4.70 -7.33
N GLY A 190 -7.88 3.76 -7.12
CA GLY A 190 -6.44 3.98 -7.08
C GLY A 190 -5.90 4.68 -5.84
N ALA A 191 -6.76 5.21 -4.96
CA ALA A 191 -6.40 5.82 -3.69
C ALA A 191 -7.05 5.06 -2.53
N PRO A 192 -6.30 4.72 -1.46
CA PRO A 192 -6.86 4.19 -0.23
C PRO A 192 -7.75 5.22 0.48
N VAL A 193 -8.74 4.74 1.22
CA VAL A 193 -9.64 5.54 2.06
C VAL A 193 -9.60 4.98 3.47
N GLN A 194 -9.37 5.84 4.46
CA GLN A 194 -9.48 5.46 5.86
C GLN A 194 -10.95 5.18 6.20
N VAL A 195 -11.24 3.95 6.64
CA VAL A 195 -12.59 3.49 6.99
C VAL A 195 -12.83 3.47 8.49
N ASN A 196 -11.77 3.37 9.29
CA ASN A 196 -11.83 3.48 10.75
C ASN A 196 -10.54 4.15 11.29
N PRO A 197 -10.64 5.27 12.02
CA PRO A 197 -9.48 5.98 12.55
C PRO A 197 -8.93 5.41 13.88
N LEU A 198 -9.73 4.64 14.62
CA LEU A 198 -9.33 4.13 15.93
C LEU A 198 -8.32 2.98 15.86
N GLY A 199 -8.09 2.42 14.67
CA GLY A 199 -7.37 1.16 14.53
C GLY A 199 -8.24 -0.03 14.91
N MET A 200 -7.62 -1.18 15.11
CA MET A 200 -8.29 -2.37 15.63
C MET A 200 -7.70 -2.72 17.00
N ASP A 201 -8.52 -3.29 17.88
CA ASP A 201 -8.02 -4.16 18.93
C ASP A 201 -7.22 -5.29 18.28
N GLU A 202 -6.24 -5.81 19.01
CA GLU A 202 -5.28 -6.80 18.53
C GLU A 202 -5.87 -7.77 17.51
N PRO A 203 -5.16 -8.01 16.40
CA PRO A 203 -5.65 -8.89 15.37
C PRO A 203 -6.01 -10.28 15.87
N GLY A 204 -7.27 -10.65 15.75
CA GLY A 204 -7.72 -12.03 15.87
C GLY A 204 -7.96 -12.64 14.49
N ASP A 205 -8.18 -13.95 14.46
CA ASP A 205 -8.52 -14.77 13.28
C ASP A 205 -9.83 -14.36 12.54
N TRP A 206 -10.39 -13.19 12.84
CA TRP A 206 -11.74 -12.78 12.50
C TRP A 206 -11.75 -11.80 11.31
N PHE A 207 -10.55 -11.47 10.80
CA PHE A 207 -10.33 -10.45 9.77
C PHE A 207 -11.06 -10.72 8.45
N ASP A 208 -11.21 -11.99 8.06
CA ASP A 208 -11.92 -12.35 6.84
C ASP A 208 -13.43 -12.26 6.97
N SER A 209 -13.96 -12.23 8.19
CA SER A 209 -15.41 -12.14 8.45
C SER A 209 -15.95 -10.72 8.22
N PHE A 210 -15.09 -9.73 8.03
CA PHE A 210 -15.49 -8.32 7.90
C PHE A 210 -16.26 -8.05 6.61
N TRP A 211 -15.94 -8.77 5.53
CA TRP A 211 -16.58 -8.58 4.23
C TRP A 211 -17.98 -9.18 4.20
N SER A 212 -18.96 -8.40 3.76
CA SER A 212 -20.25 -8.96 3.37
C SER A 212 -20.07 -9.97 2.23
N PRO A 213 -20.82 -11.09 2.21
CA PRO A 213 -20.76 -12.09 1.15
C PRO A 213 -20.95 -11.56 -0.26
N ASP A 214 -21.56 -10.39 -0.45
CA ASP A 214 -21.81 -9.75 -1.75
C ASP A 214 -20.84 -8.58 -2.05
N ASP A 215 -19.84 -8.37 -1.19
CA ASP A 215 -18.78 -7.36 -1.34
C ASP A 215 -19.29 -5.90 -1.40
N LYS A 216 -20.44 -5.63 -0.79
CA LYS A 216 -21.02 -4.27 -0.72
C LYS A 216 -20.70 -3.56 0.58
N PHE A 217 -20.50 -4.29 1.66
CA PHE A 217 -20.29 -3.76 2.99
C PHE A 217 -19.08 -4.39 3.67
N VAL A 218 -18.53 -3.64 4.62
CA VAL A 218 -17.49 -4.10 5.54
C VAL A 218 -17.89 -3.68 6.94
N VAL A 219 -17.74 -4.58 7.91
CA VAL A 219 -17.80 -4.23 9.34
C VAL A 219 -16.39 -4.16 9.89
N VAL A 220 -16.03 -3.03 10.46
CA VAL A 220 -14.73 -2.80 11.06
C VAL A 220 -14.88 -2.70 12.59
N PRO A 221 -14.44 -3.70 13.37
CA PRO A 221 -14.46 -3.62 14.83
C PRO A 221 -13.39 -2.65 15.35
N ALA A 222 -13.67 -2.01 16.49
CA ALA A 222 -12.77 -1.08 17.16
C ALA A 222 -13.09 -0.96 18.65
N TYR A 223 -12.28 -1.47 19.58
CA TYR A 223 -12.38 -1.15 21.02
C TYR A 223 -13.77 -1.30 21.65
N GLY A 224 -14.45 -2.42 21.39
CA GLY A 224 -15.84 -2.62 21.86
C GLY A 224 -16.89 -1.84 21.05
N HIS A 225 -16.49 -1.29 19.91
CA HIS A 225 -17.35 -0.69 18.90
C HIS A 225 -17.24 -1.46 17.59
N ALA A 226 -18.15 -1.15 16.67
CA ALA A 226 -18.07 -1.61 15.29
C ALA A 226 -18.60 -0.52 14.36
N THR A 227 -17.93 -0.30 13.23
CA THR A 227 -18.37 0.63 12.19
C THR A 227 -18.78 -0.17 10.97
N LEU A 228 -19.96 0.13 10.43
CA LEU A 228 -20.39 -0.42 9.15
C LEU A 228 -20.01 0.56 8.04
N VAL A 229 -19.40 0.04 6.97
CA VAL A 229 -19.00 0.84 5.81
C VAL A 229 -19.66 0.29 4.56
N ASN A 230 -20.39 1.15 3.86
CA ASN A 230 -20.91 0.87 2.53
C ASN A 230 -19.82 1.19 1.50
N LEU A 231 -19.28 0.17 0.84
CA LEU A 231 -18.18 0.32 -0.11
C LEU A 231 -18.62 0.97 -1.43
N GLN A 232 -19.91 0.86 -1.78
CA GLN A 232 -20.46 1.45 -2.99
C GLN A 232 -20.53 2.96 -2.87
N THR A 233 -21.09 3.46 -1.76
CA THR A 233 -21.30 4.89 -1.51
C THR A 233 -20.14 5.54 -0.76
N GLY A 234 -19.28 4.76 -0.10
CA GLY A 234 -18.27 5.25 0.84
C GLY A 234 -18.87 5.78 2.15
N GLN A 235 -20.19 5.65 2.35
CA GLN A 235 -20.83 6.05 3.59
C GLN A 235 -20.43 5.11 4.72
N ARG A 236 -20.24 5.71 5.89
CA ARG A 236 -19.90 5.04 7.14
C ARG A 236 -21.05 5.29 8.10
N SER A 237 -21.47 4.25 8.81
CA SER A 237 -22.30 4.47 9.99
C SER A 237 -21.46 5.19 11.06
N ASP A 238 -22.13 5.89 11.97
CA ASP A 238 -21.53 6.13 13.29
C ASP A 238 -21.24 4.77 13.97
N PHE A 239 -20.58 4.77 15.13
CA PHE A 239 -20.33 3.50 15.80
C PHE A 239 -21.67 2.80 16.11
N LEU A 240 -21.77 1.53 15.75
CA LEU A 240 -22.95 0.72 16.04
C LEU A 240 -23.23 0.67 17.56
N SER A 241 -22.21 0.85 18.40
CA SER A 241 -22.35 1.05 19.85
C SER A 241 -23.29 2.20 20.21
N ASP A 242 -23.27 3.29 19.46
CA ASP A 242 -23.98 4.51 19.81
C ASP A 242 -25.49 4.31 19.62
N MET A 243 -25.87 3.35 18.79
CA MET A 243 -27.27 2.92 18.63
C MET A 243 -27.80 2.13 19.84
N PHE A 244 -26.91 1.51 20.61
CA PHE A 244 -27.28 0.56 21.67
C PHE A 244 -26.79 0.95 23.06
N SER A 245 -26.00 2.02 23.18
CA SER A 245 -25.50 2.51 24.46
C SER A 245 -26.65 3.06 25.29
N THR A 246 -26.87 2.49 26.48
CA THR A 246 -27.76 3.07 27.48
C THR A 246 -26.94 3.83 28.51
N LYS A 247 -27.46 4.96 29.02
CA LYS A 247 -26.74 5.85 29.95
C LYS A 247 -26.45 5.21 31.32
N ASP A 248 -27.09 4.09 31.63
CA ASP A 248 -27.08 3.48 32.96
C ASP A 248 -26.03 2.35 33.09
N ASP A 249 -25.37 1.97 32.00
CA ASP A 249 -24.37 0.90 31.98
C ASP A 249 -22.96 1.43 32.28
N LEU A 250 -22.20 0.70 33.10
CA LEU A 250 -20.78 0.99 33.35
C LEU A 250 -19.91 0.75 32.11
N PHE A 251 -20.32 -0.20 31.27
CA PHE A 251 -19.70 -0.50 29.99
C PHE A 251 -20.75 -1.05 29.04
N SER A 252 -20.85 -0.48 27.83
CA SER A 252 -21.61 -1.04 26.72
C SER A 252 -20.66 -1.29 25.56
N GLY A 253 -20.73 -2.49 24.98
CA GLY A 253 -19.85 -2.92 23.90
C GLY A 253 -20.61 -3.67 22.83
N VAL A 254 -20.27 -3.40 21.57
CA VAL A 254 -20.83 -4.03 20.38
C VAL A 254 -19.79 -4.92 19.74
N GLN A 255 -20.15 -6.18 19.54
CA GLN A 255 -19.30 -7.18 18.91
C GLN A 255 -19.99 -7.73 17.67
N PHE A 256 -19.33 -7.58 16.53
CA PHE A 256 -19.76 -8.22 15.29
C PHE A 256 -19.50 -9.73 15.37
N ARG A 257 -20.49 -10.53 14.95
CA ARG A 257 -20.43 -12.00 15.01
C ARG A 257 -20.47 -12.68 13.66
N GLY A 258 -20.93 -12.01 12.62
CA GLY A 258 -20.96 -12.58 11.28
C GLY A 258 -22.09 -12.04 10.41
N TRP A 259 -21.99 -12.33 9.13
CA TRP A 259 -23.02 -12.03 8.14
C TRP A 259 -24.02 -13.18 8.03
N SER A 260 -25.26 -12.86 7.69
CA SER A 260 -26.15 -13.84 7.10
C SER A 260 -25.55 -14.37 5.79
N PRO A 261 -25.81 -15.62 5.40
CA PRO A 261 -25.25 -16.18 4.16
C PRO A 261 -25.62 -15.39 2.89
N ASP A 262 -26.77 -14.72 2.88
CA ASP A 262 -27.20 -13.85 1.78
C ASP A 262 -26.63 -12.42 1.86
N GLY A 263 -25.87 -12.09 2.90
CA GLY A 263 -25.27 -10.77 3.15
C GLY A 263 -26.26 -9.66 3.49
N LYS A 264 -27.54 -9.98 3.70
CA LYS A 264 -28.58 -8.97 3.96
C LYS A 264 -28.75 -8.60 5.43
N LYS A 265 -28.14 -9.35 6.35
CA LYS A 265 -28.24 -9.12 7.79
C LYS A 265 -26.90 -9.34 8.47
N LEU A 266 -26.69 -8.62 9.56
CA LEU A 266 -25.56 -8.73 10.46
C LEU A 266 -26.01 -9.41 11.75
N ALA A 267 -25.19 -10.29 12.31
CA ALA A 267 -25.33 -10.77 13.68
C ALA A 267 -24.42 -9.92 14.57
N VAL A 268 -25.02 -9.29 15.57
CA VAL A 268 -24.32 -8.40 16.50
C VAL A 268 -24.69 -8.78 17.92
N VAL A 269 -23.68 -8.73 18.79
CA VAL A 269 -23.83 -8.95 20.22
C VAL A 269 -23.59 -7.63 20.93
N ILE A 270 -24.58 -7.20 21.70
CA ILE A 270 -24.51 -5.99 22.51
C ILE A 270 -24.33 -6.44 23.95
N SER A 271 -23.15 -6.23 24.51
CA SER A 271 -22.89 -6.49 25.93
C SER A 271 -23.12 -5.22 26.74
N SER A 272 -23.85 -5.34 27.84
CA SER A 272 -23.92 -4.32 28.89
C SER A 272 -23.38 -4.90 30.19
N THR A 273 -22.59 -4.08 30.90
CA THR A 273 -22.15 -4.37 32.27
C THR A 273 -22.71 -3.29 33.17
N SER A 274 -23.47 -3.69 34.18
CA SER A 274 -24.01 -2.81 35.22
C SER A 274 -23.57 -3.29 36.60
N MET A 275 -23.59 -2.39 37.58
CA MET A 275 -23.31 -2.73 38.98
C MET A 275 -24.62 -2.82 39.74
N ARG A 276 -24.84 -3.96 40.40
CA ARG A 276 -26.00 -4.18 41.26
C ARG A 276 -25.85 -3.44 42.60
N GLU A 277 -26.94 -3.34 43.36
CA GLU A 277 -26.95 -2.70 44.68
C GLU A 277 -25.94 -3.32 45.66
N ASP A 278 -25.69 -4.62 45.54
CA ASP A 278 -24.70 -5.37 46.34
C ASP A 278 -23.25 -5.19 45.86
N ARG A 279 -23.00 -4.28 44.91
CA ARG A 279 -21.72 -4.03 44.23
C ARG A 279 -21.19 -5.20 43.39
N SER A 280 -21.99 -6.24 43.16
CA SER A 280 -21.62 -7.27 42.20
C SER A 280 -21.78 -6.75 40.77
N LEU A 281 -20.86 -7.15 39.90
CA LEU A 281 -20.96 -6.87 38.46
C LEU A 281 -21.96 -7.81 37.83
N PHE A 282 -22.85 -7.25 37.04
CA PHE A 282 -23.82 -7.99 36.27
C PHE A 282 -23.60 -7.71 34.80
N ARG A 283 -23.50 -8.78 34.02
CA ARG A 283 -23.32 -8.71 32.57
C ARG A 283 -24.50 -9.34 31.87
N GLU A 284 -25.10 -8.59 30.97
CA GLU A 284 -26.09 -9.09 30.02
C GLU A 284 -25.55 -8.93 28.60
N SER A 285 -26.06 -9.75 27.70
CA SER A 285 -25.71 -9.62 26.29
C SER A 285 -26.89 -9.94 25.39
N ASP A 286 -27.28 -8.98 24.58
CA ASP A 286 -28.35 -9.13 23.60
C ASP A 286 -27.77 -9.59 22.26
N LEU A 287 -28.37 -10.62 21.70
CA LEU A 287 -28.15 -11.03 20.32
C LEU A 287 -29.18 -10.32 19.44
N VAL A 288 -28.67 -9.60 18.46
CA VAL A 288 -29.45 -8.74 17.57
C VAL A 288 -29.07 -9.01 16.13
N SER A 289 -30.08 -9.00 15.26
CA SER A 289 -29.89 -8.97 13.83
C SER A 289 -30.07 -7.54 13.31
N ILE A 290 -29.18 -7.05 12.45
CA ILE A 290 -29.25 -5.68 11.90
C ILE A 290 -29.28 -5.73 10.38
N ASP A 291 -30.16 -4.96 9.75
CA ASP A 291 -30.12 -4.67 8.31
C ASP A 291 -29.01 -3.63 8.04
N PRO A 292 -27.95 -3.97 7.27
CA PRO A 292 -26.82 -3.07 7.02
C PRO A 292 -27.19 -1.82 6.20
N THR A 293 -28.30 -1.84 5.47
CA THR A 293 -28.71 -0.72 4.62
C THR A 293 -29.55 0.29 5.39
N THR A 294 -30.47 -0.21 6.22
CA THR A 294 -31.39 0.65 6.98
C THR A 294 -30.98 0.87 8.42
N LEU A 295 -29.99 0.10 8.91
CA LEU A 295 -29.59 -0.02 10.31
C LEU A 295 -30.74 -0.46 11.23
N LYS A 296 -31.86 -0.94 10.68
CA LYS A 296 -32.97 -1.44 11.49
C LYS A 296 -32.56 -2.73 12.19
N ASP A 297 -32.76 -2.76 13.50
CA ASP A 297 -32.44 -3.90 14.34
C ASP A 297 -33.65 -4.82 14.57
N SER A 298 -33.35 -6.06 14.93
CA SER A 298 -34.32 -7.09 15.31
C SER A 298 -33.71 -7.90 16.44
N TYR A 299 -34.26 -7.71 17.63
CA TYR A 299 -33.88 -8.47 18.82
C TYR A 299 -34.18 -9.96 18.66
N VAL A 300 -33.24 -10.81 19.06
CA VAL A 300 -33.38 -12.27 19.03
C VAL A 300 -33.54 -12.83 20.43
N ALA A 301 -32.57 -12.57 21.31
CA ALA A 301 -32.54 -13.09 22.67
C ALA A 301 -31.51 -12.36 23.54
N THR A 302 -31.68 -12.44 24.86
CA THR A 302 -30.73 -11.96 25.87
C THR A 302 -30.07 -13.16 26.54
N MET A 303 -28.77 -13.07 26.80
CA MET A 303 -28.04 -14.04 27.60
C MET A 303 -27.46 -13.41 28.87
N ARG A 304 -27.59 -14.12 29.99
CA ARG A 304 -27.11 -13.73 31.32
C ARG A 304 -25.99 -14.66 31.79
N LYS A 305 -24.81 -14.53 31.18
CA LYS A 305 -23.58 -15.23 31.59
C LYS A 305 -22.35 -14.35 31.36
N SER A 306 -21.26 -14.64 32.07
CA SER A 306 -20.05 -13.82 32.12
C SER A 306 -19.30 -13.73 30.79
N ASP A 307 -19.37 -14.77 29.96
CA ASP A 307 -18.66 -14.94 28.69
C ASP A 307 -19.46 -14.48 27.45
N SER A 308 -20.71 -14.01 27.62
CA SER A 308 -21.56 -13.52 26.50
C SER A 308 -21.84 -14.59 25.43
N TRP A 309 -22.37 -14.21 24.27
CA TRP A 309 -22.68 -15.13 23.17
C TRP A 309 -21.40 -15.65 22.51
N ASN A 310 -21.20 -16.96 22.47
CA ASN A 310 -20.08 -17.63 21.81
C ASN A 310 -20.46 -18.17 20.43
N ALA A 311 -19.44 -18.46 19.62
CA ALA A 311 -19.63 -19.17 18.35
C ALA A 311 -20.30 -20.54 18.59
N GLY A 312 -21.29 -20.88 17.77
CA GLY A 312 -22.07 -22.11 17.90
C GLY A 312 -23.31 -22.00 18.78
N GLU A 313 -23.47 -20.94 19.57
CA GLU A 313 -24.67 -20.72 20.40
C GLU A 313 -25.84 -20.07 19.62
N PHE A 314 -25.56 -19.64 18.39
CA PHE A 314 -26.53 -19.10 17.44
C PHE A 314 -26.14 -19.49 16.01
N THR A 315 -27.12 -19.46 15.12
CA THR A 315 -26.93 -19.77 13.70
C THR A 315 -27.94 -19.03 12.83
N TRP A 316 -27.62 -18.92 11.54
CA TRP A 316 -28.54 -18.41 10.53
C TRP A 316 -29.37 -19.55 9.95
N ILE A 317 -30.68 -19.47 10.07
CA ILE A 317 -31.63 -20.46 9.55
C ILE A 317 -32.31 -19.89 8.31
N ALA A 318 -32.29 -20.64 7.21
CA ALA A 318 -33.02 -20.28 6.00
C ALA A 318 -34.53 -20.38 6.26
N LYS A 319 -35.25 -19.29 5.96
CA LYS A 319 -36.71 -19.19 6.12
C LYS A 319 -37.30 -18.26 5.07
N ASP A 320 -38.30 -18.74 4.33
CA ASP A 320 -39.05 -17.97 3.34
C ASP A 320 -38.17 -17.22 2.32
N GLY A 321 -37.07 -17.84 1.88
CA GLY A 321 -36.11 -17.24 0.94
C GLY A 321 -35.19 -16.17 1.54
N THR A 322 -35.18 -16.05 2.87
CA THR A 322 -34.29 -15.18 3.65
C THR A 322 -33.60 -15.97 4.76
N TYR A 323 -32.79 -15.31 5.58
CA TYR A 323 -32.17 -15.92 6.76
C TYR A 323 -32.61 -15.21 8.03
N ASP A 324 -33.02 -15.98 9.04
CA ASP A 324 -33.30 -15.50 10.38
C ASP A 324 -32.23 -15.99 11.36
N LEU A 325 -31.82 -15.10 12.25
CA LEU A 325 -30.86 -15.42 13.30
C LEU A 325 -31.61 -16.15 14.42
N ALA A 326 -31.12 -17.33 14.80
CA ALA A 326 -31.72 -18.16 15.82
C ALA A 326 -30.69 -18.62 16.83
N VAL A 327 -31.15 -18.76 18.08
CA VAL A 327 -30.37 -19.35 19.18
C VAL A 327 -30.39 -20.87 19.05
N ASP A 328 -29.27 -21.53 19.36
CA ASP A 328 -29.20 -22.99 19.40
C ASP A 328 -30.31 -23.57 20.29
N SER A 329 -31.02 -24.57 19.78
CA SER A 329 -32.17 -25.19 20.46
C SER A 329 -31.84 -25.76 21.84
N SER A 330 -30.59 -26.21 22.07
CA SER A 330 -30.13 -26.71 23.37
C SER A 330 -30.07 -25.63 24.45
N LEU A 331 -29.97 -24.36 24.04
CA LEU A 331 -29.89 -23.21 24.94
C LEU A 331 -31.24 -22.50 25.14
N GLN A 332 -32.21 -22.72 24.25
CA GLN A 332 -33.48 -21.98 24.25
C GLN A 332 -34.32 -22.16 25.53
N ASN A 333 -34.14 -23.28 26.25
CA ASN A 333 -34.83 -23.58 27.51
C ASN A 333 -33.92 -23.43 28.74
N GLY A 334 -32.70 -22.91 28.58
CA GLY A 334 -31.76 -22.73 29.67
C GLY A 334 -32.13 -21.52 30.55
N PRO A 335 -31.81 -21.55 31.86
CA PRO A 335 -32.10 -20.44 32.79
C PRO A 335 -31.34 -19.14 32.47
N THR A 336 -30.42 -19.19 31.51
CA THR A 336 -29.54 -18.11 31.08
C THR A 336 -30.04 -17.36 29.85
N VAL A 337 -30.99 -17.91 29.08
CA VAL A 337 -31.50 -17.30 27.84
C VAL A 337 -32.93 -16.80 28.05
N TYR A 338 -33.16 -15.53 27.74
CA TYR A 338 -34.47 -14.89 27.85
C TYR A 338 -34.87 -14.33 26.50
N ARG A 339 -36.12 -14.58 26.09
CA ARG A 339 -36.75 -13.82 25.00
C ARG A 339 -37.63 -12.76 25.63
N LYS A 340 -37.25 -11.50 25.49
CA LYS A 340 -38.11 -10.39 25.90
C LYS A 340 -39.37 -10.39 25.02
N ALA A 341 -40.53 -10.65 25.61
CA ALA A 341 -41.79 -10.35 24.94
C ALA A 341 -41.87 -8.83 24.76
N ARG A 342 -42.02 -8.37 23.52
CA ARG A 342 -42.20 -6.94 23.22
C ARG A 342 -43.60 -6.50 23.59
#